data_AF-A0A4R6GU42-F1
#
_entry.id   AF-A0A4R6GU42-F1
#
_cell.length_a   1.000
_cell.length_b   1.000
_cell.length_c   1.000
_cell.angle_alpha   90.00
_cell.angle_beta   90.00
_cell.angle_gamma   90.00
#
_symmetry.space_group_name_H-M   'P 1'
#
loop_
_entity.id
_entity.type
_entity.pdbx_description
1 polymer ?
#
loop_
_entity_poly.entity_id
_entity_poly.type
_entity_poly.pdbx_seq_one_letter_code
_entity_poly.pdbx_strand_id
1 'polypeptide(L)'
;MEWYNDGAFPECHLWGEKFNPNILNNIPQIIITNSIATGEIGKRGKYKNHPTPYGACQIIVPREIKQGEKIIWLADFIIKHKSDFEKAGATKNVFWIYWFGGQGNMELSEEEIEKIYKTKLPLAMDYIFNEE
;
A
#
# COMPACT_ATOMS: atom_id res chain seq x y z
N MET A 1 -2.70 17.13 9.60
CA MET A 1 -2.39 15.99 8.73
C MET A 1 -1.97 16.62 7.42
N GLU A 2 -0.67 16.77 7.16
CA GLU A 2 -0.16 17.52 6.00
C GLU A 2 -0.31 16.67 4.74
N TRP A 3 -1.53 16.64 4.18
CA TRP A 3 -1.85 16.03 2.87
C TRP A 3 -1.72 17.05 1.72
N TYR A 4 -0.97 18.13 1.92
CA TYR A 4 -0.98 19.32 1.04
C TYR A 4 0.32 19.54 0.25
N ASN A 5 1.23 18.56 0.23
CA ASN A 5 2.41 18.65 -0.63
C ASN A 5 2.20 17.74 -1.83
N ASP A 6 2.32 18.32 -3.02
CA ASP A 6 2.31 17.59 -4.29
C ASP A 6 3.27 16.40 -4.27
N GLY A 7 2.85 15.27 -4.82
CA GLY A 7 3.71 14.12 -5.05
C GLY A 7 3.02 12.76 -4.98
N ALA A 8 3.83 11.72 -5.19
CA ALA A 8 3.44 10.32 -5.12
C ALA A 8 3.43 9.74 -3.69
N PHE A 9 2.29 9.22 -3.26
CA PHE A 9 2.11 8.52 -1.99
C PHE A 9 1.81 7.05 -2.29
N PRO A 10 2.85 6.19 -2.36
CA PRO A 10 2.67 4.81 -2.70
C PRO A 10 2.22 3.99 -1.47
N GLU A 11 1.39 2.99 -1.71
CA GLU A 11 0.91 2.03 -0.74
C GLU A 11 0.98 0.60 -1.31
N CYS A 12 1.14 -0.41 -0.46
CA CYS A 12 0.94 -1.81 -0.85
C CYS A 12 -0.36 -2.32 -0.25
N HIS A 13 -1.32 -2.66 -1.11
CA HIS A 13 -2.61 -3.17 -0.69
C HIS A 13 -2.56 -4.69 -0.70
N LEU A 14 -2.78 -5.31 0.46
CA LEU A 14 -2.73 -6.76 0.65
C LEU A 14 -4.11 -7.29 1.00
N TRP A 15 -4.48 -8.43 0.40
CA TRP A 15 -5.78 -9.07 0.62
C TRP A 15 -5.72 -10.59 0.46
N GLY A 16 -6.55 -11.31 1.21
CA GLY A 16 -6.78 -12.74 1.01
C GLY A 16 -7.86 -13.33 1.93
N GLU A 17 -8.50 -14.40 1.49
CA GLU A 17 -9.56 -15.09 2.26
C GLU A 17 -9.07 -15.70 3.57
N LYS A 18 -7.78 -16.02 3.66
CA LYS A 18 -7.10 -16.52 4.87
C LYS A 18 -6.04 -15.56 5.38
N PHE A 19 -6.02 -14.33 4.86
CA PHE A 19 -5.01 -13.34 5.23
C PHE A 19 -5.25 -12.88 6.68
N ASN A 20 -4.18 -12.86 7.47
CA ASN A 20 -4.17 -12.27 8.79
C ASN A 20 -3.06 -11.21 8.88
N PRO A 21 -3.41 -9.90 8.77
CA PRO A 21 -2.42 -8.83 8.75
C PRO A 21 -1.64 -8.71 10.06
N ASN A 22 -2.16 -9.22 11.18
CA ASN A 22 -1.48 -9.15 12.48
C ASN A 22 -0.14 -9.92 12.50
N ILE A 23 0.02 -10.92 11.61
CA ILE A 23 1.27 -11.68 11.46
C ILE A 23 2.41 -10.77 10.98
N LEU A 24 2.09 -9.72 10.22
CA LEU A 24 3.07 -8.82 9.61
C LEU A 24 3.66 -7.80 10.60
N ASN A 25 3.05 -7.60 11.78
CA ASN A 25 3.49 -6.60 12.76
C ASN A 25 4.93 -6.78 13.27
N ASN A 26 5.52 -7.96 13.08
CA ASN A 26 6.90 -8.25 13.47
C ASN A 26 7.94 -7.81 12.42
N ILE A 27 7.50 -7.34 11.24
CA ILE A 27 8.41 -6.88 10.19
C ILE A 27 8.95 -5.49 10.58
N PRO A 28 10.29 -5.30 10.66
CA PRO A 28 10.85 -4.00 11.00
C PRO A 28 10.43 -2.91 10.02
N GLN A 29 10.10 -1.72 10.54
CA GLN A 29 9.68 -0.53 9.77
C GLN A 29 8.37 -0.68 8.99
N ILE A 30 7.61 -1.76 9.20
CA ILE A 30 6.28 -1.87 8.62
C ILE A 30 5.33 -0.88 9.27
N ILE A 31 4.55 -0.18 8.47
CA ILE A 31 3.43 0.63 8.95
C ILE A 31 2.17 0.12 8.28
N ILE A 32 1.31 -0.51 9.08
CA ILE A 32 0.06 -1.08 8.60
C ILE A 32 -1.09 -0.12 8.92
N THR A 33 -1.91 0.18 7.92
CA THR A 33 -3.15 0.95 8.06
C THR A 33 -4.32 0.18 7.45
N ASN A 34 -5.55 0.65 7.74
CA ASN A 34 -6.79 0.08 7.20
C ASN A 34 -6.85 -1.48 7.28
N SER A 35 -6.36 -2.01 8.41
CA SER A 35 -6.24 -3.44 8.67
C SER A 35 -7.55 -4.03 9.15
N ILE A 36 -7.84 -5.24 8.68
CA ILE A 36 -8.91 -6.11 9.16
C ILE A 36 -8.51 -7.57 8.94
N ALA A 37 -8.73 -8.42 9.94
CA ALA A 37 -8.54 -9.86 9.82
C ALA A 37 -9.84 -10.55 9.40
N THR A 38 -9.72 -11.72 8.77
CA THR A 38 -10.88 -12.54 8.38
C THR A 38 -11.76 -12.84 9.59
N GLY A 39 -13.06 -12.60 9.46
CA GLY A 39 -14.05 -12.78 10.53
C GLY A 39 -14.23 -11.57 11.44
N GLU A 40 -13.36 -10.54 11.36
CA GLU A 40 -13.55 -9.31 12.11
C GLU A 40 -14.70 -8.47 11.52
N ILE A 41 -15.33 -7.69 12.39
CA ILE A 41 -16.47 -6.85 12.02
C ILE A 41 -16.02 -5.67 11.16
N GLY A 42 -16.54 -5.60 9.94
CA GLY A 42 -16.29 -4.51 9.01
C GLY A 42 -16.80 -3.17 9.56
N LYS A 43 -15.96 -2.13 9.47
CA LYS A 43 -16.33 -0.76 9.89
C LYS A 43 -16.95 0.06 8.75
N ARG A 44 -16.74 -0.34 7.50
CA ARG A 44 -17.15 0.38 6.28
C ARG A 44 -17.46 -0.55 5.11
N GLY A 45 -18.09 -0.01 4.08
CA GLY A 45 -18.37 -0.72 2.82
C GLY A 45 -19.43 -1.83 2.94
N LYS A 46 -19.38 -2.80 2.02
CA LYS A 46 -20.37 -3.88 1.87
C LYS A 46 -20.59 -4.70 3.15
N TYR A 47 -19.54 -4.89 3.96
CA TYR A 47 -19.57 -5.71 5.18
C TYR A 47 -19.63 -4.86 6.47
N LYS A 48 -20.13 -3.62 6.41
CA LYS A 48 -20.29 -2.80 7.61
C LYS A 48 -21.18 -3.50 8.63
N ASN A 49 -20.72 -3.60 9.87
CA ASN A 49 -21.39 -4.29 10.99
C ASN A 49 -21.56 -5.81 10.81
N HIS A 50 -20.84 -6.41 9.85
CA HIS A 50 -20.85 -7.86 9.62
C HIS A 50 -19.41 -8.41 9.62
N PRO A 51 -19.21 -9.70 9.96
CA PRO A 51 -17.93 -10.36 9.78
C PRO A 51 -17.45 -10.27 8.33
N THR A 52 -16.18 -9.92 8.13
CA THR A 52 -15.57 -9.87 6.80
C THR A 52 -15.14 -11.27 6.36
N PRO A 53 -15.37 -11.66 5.08
CA PRO A 53 -14.97 -12.98 4.58
C PRO A 53 -13.48 -13.04 4.18
N TYR A 54 -12.69 -12.03 4.52
CA TYR A 54 -11.30 -11.90 4.12
C TYR A 54 -10.52 -11.02 5.10
N GLY A 55 -9.20 -11.13 5.07
CA GLY A 55 -8.31 -10.14 5.66
C GLY A 55 -7.86 -9.13 4.61
N ALA A 56 -7.60 -7.90 5.04
CA ALA A 56 -6.99 -6.87 4.21
C ALA A 56 -6.17 -5.90 5.05
N CYS A 57 -5.15 -5.30 4.45
CA CYS A 57 -4.47 -4.14 5.02
C CYS A 57 -3.79 -3.32 3.94
N GLN A 58 -3.30 -2.14 4.33
CA GLN A 58 -2.42 -1.31 3.53
C GLN A 58 -1.09 -1.16 4.25
N ILE A 59 0.01 -1.29 3.51
CA ILE A 59 1.34 -0.93 3.99
C ILE A 59 1.66 0.45 3.40
N ILE A 60 2.00 1.39 4.27
CA ILE A 60 2.36 2.76 3.87
C ILE A 60 3.84 3.04 4.13
N VAL A 61 4.40 4.00 3.40
CA VAL A 61 5.78 4.43 3.58
C VAL A 61 5.93 5.24 4.88
N PRO A 62 6.97 5.01 5.69
CA PRO A 62 7.29 5.83 6.85
C PRO A 62 7.43 7.32 6.50
N ARG A 63 7.01 8.19 7.40
CA ARG A 63 6.92 9.63 7.15
C ARG A 63 8.28 10.29 6.98
N GLU A 64 9.31 9.71 7.58
CA GLU A 64 10.70 10.14 7.51
C GLU A 64 11.35 9.91 6.14
N ILE A 65 10.76 9.06 5.29
CA ILE A 65 11.24 8.84 3.92
C ILE A 65 10.89 10.03 3.04
N LYS A 66 11.88 10.59 2.35
CA LYS A 66 11.72 11.76 1.50
C LYS A 66 10.78 11.46 0.34
N GLN A 67 10.04 12.47 -0.09
CA GLN A 67 8.99 12.34 -1.11
C GLN A 67 9.45 11.64 -2.40
N GLY A 68 10.61 12.02 -2.95
CA GLY A 68 11.18 11.40 -4.16
C GLY A 68 11.79 10.00 -3.96
N GLU A 69 11.85 9.48 -2.74
CA GLU A 69 12.41 8.16 -2.44
C GLU A 69 11.31 7.13 -2.09
N LYS A 70 10.05 7.57 -1.92
CA LYS A 70 8.97 6.73 -1.39
C LYS A 70 8.63 5.53 -2.27
N ILE A 71 8.63 5.72 -3.60
CA ILE A 71 8.29 4.64 -4.55
C ILE A 71 9.36 3.54 -4.49
N ILE A 72 10.63 3.92 -4.58
CA ILE A 72 11.76 2.99 -4.49
C ILE A 72 11.75 2.27 -3.14
N TRP A 73 11.56 3.02 -2.04
CA TRP A 73 11.51 2.46 -0.70
C TRP A 73 10.42 1.39 -0.59
N LEU A 74 9.20 1.68 -1.04
CA LEU A 74 8.10 0.72 -0.95
C LEU A 74 8.36 -0.50 -1.84
N ALA A 75 8.87 -0.30 -3.05
CA ALA A 75 9.18 -1.39 -3.96
C ALA A 75 10.22 -2.34 -3.36
N ASP A 76 11.30 -1.80 -2.81
CA ASP A 76 12.34 -2.59 -2.14
C ASP A 76 11.80 -3.30 -0.89
N PHE A 77 10.95 -2.64 -0.11
CA PHE A 77 10.27 -3.24 1.04
C PHE A 77 9.42 -4.45 0.61
N ILE A 78 8.60 -4.30 -0.43
CA ILE A 78 7.77 -5.36 -0.99
C ILE A 78 8.63 -6.54 -1.47
N ILE A 79 9.68 -6.25 -2.24
CA ILE A 79 10.57 -7.29 -2.79
C ILE A 79 11.20 -8.10 -1.66
N LYS A 80 11.68 -7.42 -0.61
CA LYS A 80 12.31 -8.03 0.56
C LYS A 80 11.34 -8.90 1.36
N HIS A 81 10.10 -8.45 1.54
CA HIS A 81 9.12 -9.07 2.45
C HIS A 81 8.00 -9.86 1.76
N LYS A 82 8.10 -10.07 0.44
CA LYS A 82 7.09 -10.80 -0.34
C LYS A 82 6.71 -12.16 0.26
N SER A 83 7.71 -12.94 0.70
CA SER A 83 7.46 -14.25 1.31
C SER A 83 6.72 -14.17 2.65
N ASP A 84 6.88 -13.08 3.39
CA ASP A 84 6.18 -12.87 4.65
C ASP A 84 4.70 -12.54 4.41
N PHE A 85 4.39 -11.80 3.34
CA PHE A 85 3.01 -11.53 2.92
C PHE A 85 2.30 -12.82 2.52
N GLU A 86 2.97 -13.68 1.75
CA GLU A 86 2.45 -14.98 1.33
C GLU A 86 2.20 -15.90 2.54
N LYS A 87 3.15 -15.98 3.49
CA LYS A 87 2.99 -16.74 4.75
C LYS A 87 1.85 -16.22 5.61
N ALA A 88 1.60 -14.91 5.60
CA ALA A 88 0.47 -14.31 6.31
C ALA A 88 -0.88 -14.61 5.64
N GLY A 89 -0.88 -15.21 4.44
CA GLY A 89 -2.09 -15.60 3.70
C GLY A 89 -2.56 -14.57 2.68
N ALA A 90 -1.74 -13.56 2.34
CA ALA A 90 -2.06 -12.62 1.29
C ALA A 90 -1.98 -13.32 -0.08
N THR A 91 -3.03 -13.15 -0.90
CA THR A 91 -3.15 -13.78 -2.22
C THR A 91 -3.30 -12.77 -3.35
N LYS A 92 -3.69 -11.54 -3.01
CA LYS A 92 -3.76 -10.41 -3.95
C LYS A 92 -3.04 -9.23 -3.33
N ASN A 93 -2.01 -8.78 -4.03
CA ASN A 93 -1.15 -7.68 -3.61
C ASN A 93 -1.12 -6.67 -4.76
N VAL A 94 -1.32 -5.39 -4.47
CA VAL A 94 -1.32 -4.33 -5.48
C VAL A 94 -0.37 -3.23 -5.02
N PHE A 95 0.50 -2.77 -5.92
CA PHE A 95 1.26 -1.54 -5.72
C PHE A 95 0.37 -0.39 -6.13
N TRP A 96 0.02 0.49 -5.20
CA TRP A 96 -0.88 1.61 -5.45
C TRP A 96 -0.11 2.92 -5.35
N ILE A 97 -0.29 3.85 -6.28
CA ILE A 97 0.26 5.20 -6.20
C ILE A 97 -0.90 6.19 -6.14
N TYR A 98 -1.01 6.92 -5.03
CA TYR A 98 -1.87 8.10 -4.96
C TYR A 98 -1.03 9.33 -5.28
N TRP A 99 -1.32 9.97 -6.40
CA TRP A 99 -0.66 11.21 -6.79
C TRP A 99 -1.54 12.38 -6.39
N PHE A 100 -1.05 13.21 -5.48
CA PHE A 100 -1.70 14.47 -5.11
C PHE A 100 -1.02 15.60 -5.88
N GLY A 101 -1.78 16.44 -6.56
CA GLY A 101 -1.22 17.59 -7.25
C GLY A 101 -2.27 18.50 -7.88
N GLY A 102 -1.91 19.77 -8.10
CA GLY A 102 -2.74 20.72 -8.84
C GLY A 102 -2.64 20.47 -10.34
N GLN A 103 -1.53 20.85 -10.96
CA GLN A 103 -1.33 20.68 -12.41
C GLN A 103 0.09 20.16 -12.67
N GLY A 104 0.21 18.94 -13.19
CA GLY A 104 1.53 18.36 -13.45
C GLY A 104 1.49 17.01 -14.15
N ASN A 105 2.61 16.65 -14.78
CA ASN A 105 2.82 15.31 -15.31
C ASN A 105 3.15 14.37 -14.16
N MET A 106 2.56 13.18 -14.17
CA MET A 106 3.01 12.07 -13.35
C MET A 106 4.21 11.43 -14.03
N GLU A 107 5.41 11.86 -13.62
CA GLU A 107 6.66 11.29 -14.12
C GLU A 107 7.24 10.30 -13.11
N LEU A 108 7.67 9.16 -13.61
CA LEU A 108 8.45 8.17 -12.86
C LEU A 108 9.81 8.06 -13.52
N SER A 109 10.86 8.05 -12.71
CA SER A 109 12.21 7.77 -13.18
C SER A 109 12.34 6.32 -13.69
N GLU A 110 13.36 6.06 -14.52
CA GLU A 110 13.68 4.71 -14.98
C GLU A 110 13.91 3.74 -13.81
N GLU A 111 14.56 4.21 -12.74
CA GLU A 111 14.80 3.42 -11.53
C GLU A 111 13.50 3.06 -10.82
N GLU A 112 12.57 4.02 -10.64
CA GLU A 112 11.26 3.75 -10.05
C GLU A 112 10.46 2.72 -10.86
N ILE A 113 10.47 2.85 -12.19
CA ILE A 113 9.81 1.91 -13.10
C ILE A 113 10.43 0.51 -12.95
N GLU A 114 11.77 0.41 -12.94
CA GLU A 114 12.46 -0.86 -12.78
C GLU A 114 12.14 -1.51 -11.43
N LYS A 115 12.14 -0.74 -10.36
CA LYS A 115 11.82 -1.20 -9.00
C LYS A 115 10.39 -1.68 -8.88
N ILE A 116 9.42 -0.91 -9.39
CA ILE A 116 8.01 -1.33 -9.47
C ILE A 116 7.89 -2.64 -10.24
N TYR A 117 8.54 -2.74 -11.41
CA TYR A 117 8.52 -3.97 -12.22
C TYR A 117 9.08 -5.19 -11.49
N LYS A 118 10.12 -5.03 -10.67
CA LYS A 118 10.72 -6.11 -9.86
C LYS A 118 9.76 -6.64 -8.79
N THR A 119 8.79 -5.85 -8.32
CA THR A 119 7.78 -6.33 -7.35
C THR A 119 6.88 -7.44 -7.94
N LYS A 120 6.72 -7.46 -9.28
CA LYS A 120 5.78 -8.32 -10.00
C LYS A 120 4.32 -8.18 -9.51
N LEU A 121 3.97 -7.01 -8.99
CA LEU A 121 2.60 -6.68 -8.61
C LEU A 121 1.90 -5.89 -9.73
N PRO A 122 0.56 -5.99 -9.83
CA PRO A 122 -0.22 -4.99 -10.54
C PRO A 122 0.03 -3.59 -9.97
N LEU A 123 0.07 -2.60 -10.85
CA LEU A 123 0.17 -1.19 -10.51
C LEU A 123 -1.22 -0.55 -10.65
N ALA A 124 -1.70 0.08 -9.57
CA ALA A 124 -2.84 0.97 -9.58
C ALA A 124 -2.36 2.41 -9.36
N MET A 125 -2.98 3.37 -10.03
CA MET A 125 -2.60 4.78 -9.95
C MET A 125 -3.84 5.64 -9.92
N ASP A 126 -3.96 6.47 -8.89
CA ASP A 126 -5.03 7.47 -8.77
C ASP A 126 -4.41 8.87 -8.80
N TYR A 127 -4.95 9.75 -9.63
CA TYR A 127 -4.65 11.18 -9.58
C TYR A 127 -5.71 11.89 -8.76
N ILE A 128 -5.27 12.54 -7.69
CA ILE A 128 -6.10 13.33 -6.77
C ILE A 128 -5.75 14.79 -7.01
N PHE A 129 -6.65 15.49 -7.68
CA PHE A 129 -6.54 16.91 -7.91
C PHE A 129 -6.74 17.65 -6.57
N ASN A 130 -5.72 18.42 -6.18
CA ASN A 130 -5.85 19.36 -5.07
C ASN A 130 -6.23 20.72 -5.65
N GLU A 131 -7.47 21.15 -5.44
CA GLU A 131 -7.83 22.56 -5.57
C GLU A 131 -7.10 23.31 -4.44
N GLU A 132 -6.20 24.23 -4.78
CA GLU A 132 -5.58 25.16 -3.81
C GLU A 132 -6.64 25.91 -2.99
#